data_AF-A0A0C9LZX1-F1
#
_entry.id   AF-A0A0C9LZX1-F1
#
_cell.length_a   1.000
_cell.length_b   1.000
_cell.length_c   1.000
_cell.angle_alpha   90.00
_cell.angle_beta   90.00
_cell.angle_gamma   90.00
#
_symmetry.space_group_name_H-M   'P 1'
#
loop_
_entity.id
_entity.type
_entity.pdbx_description
1 polymer ?
#
loop_
_entity_poly.entity_id
_entity_poly.type
_entity_poly.pdbx_seq_one_letter_code
_entity_poly.pdbx_strand_id
1 'polypeptide(L)'
;MHPRNIYNKEPDFGILAKEFASFKPFVKQTGNGRSYIDFKDPEANRELCICLLKRDFKLDVDFPLDTLCPAVPNRLNYILWLEDLLEDTLPSKKDCLGIDIGVGASCIYPLLGCATNSTWRFLGTEINQRSVDIARHNVSRNHLDEQITIKYNPDASKIFLVDEATSYTFSMCNPPFYSSQEEIDQGLLNKELEPSAICTGSDNEMITKGGEFAFIKLMVMESLKLQQQIHWYTSMIGLKRTIRPLVRLLNDQGITNYTITNFTQGKTVRWAIAWSFHPERPVHVHAIETWRPVYQFEIKLPKEIAFVQDCTNDILQDLEIDYSVEEEDVEEIILSCNAHKNTWSRAARRQKKRQKLQKEDLTDTNTTTDSQEPFVFRLDLSNSRSKSSTWYQIVWLSGGNKQQFEGFWSHLKKRVEEQCGIQRGTSFNK
;
A
#
# COMPACT_ATOMS: atom_id res chain seq x y z
N MET A 1 1.40 -9.43 -12.91
CA MET A 1 2.06 -9.62 -11.61
C MET A 1 3.02 -8.45 -11.37
N HIS A 2 3.55 -8.31 -10.15
CA HIS A 2 4.55 -7.30 -9.81
C HIS A 2 5.81 -7.44 -10.68
N PRO A 3 6.48 -6.37 -11.14
CA PRO A 3 7.65 -6.47 -12.04
C PRO A 3 8.81 -7.31 -11.46
N ARG A 4 9.06 -7.19 -10.16
CA ARG A 4 10.09 -7.96 -9.42
C ARG A 4 9.69 -9.42 -9.10
N ASN A 5 8.49 -9.87 -9.51
CA ASN A 5 8.01 -11.22 -9.23
C ASN A 5 8.71 -12.23 -10.16
N ILE A 6 9.44 -13.20 -9.58
CA ILE A 6 10.17 -14.24 -10.33
C ILE A 6 9.23 -15.11 -11.19
N TYR A 7 7.95 -15.20 -10.81
CA TYR A 7 6.92 -15.96 -11.52
C TYR A 7 6.23 -15.18 -12.65
N ASN A 8 6.75 -14.01 -13.02
CA ASN A 8 6.46 -13.42 -14.34
C ASN A 8 6.85 -14.36 -15.48
N LYS A 9 7.74 -15.32 -15.22
CA LYS A 9 8.00 -16.48 -16.06
C LYS A 9 7.34 -17.71 -15.42
N GLU A 10 6.49 -18.40 -16.18
CA GLU A 10 5.81 -19.61 -15.70
C GLU A 10 6.84 -20.68 -15.29
N PRO A 11 6.68 -21.34 -14.13
CA PRO A 11 7.54 -22.44 -13.73
C PRO A 11 7.47 -23.60 -14.74
N ASP A 12 8.62 -24.13 -15.14
CA ASP A 12 8.68 -25.36 -15.92
C ASP A 12 8.45 -26.57 -14.98
N PHE A 13 7.23 -27.12 -15.02
CA PHE A 13 6.86 -28.28 -14.20
C PHE A 13 7.63 -29.56 -14.58
N GLY A 14 8.11 -29.67 -15.82
CA GLY A 14 8.95 -30.79 -16.24
C GLY A 14 10.33 -30.74 -15.59
N ILE A 15 10.91 -29.55 -15.44
CA ILE A 15 12.14 -29.35 -14.66
C ILE A 15 11.86 -29.60 -13.18
N LEU A 16 10.78 -29.03 -12.63
CA LEU A 16 10.44 -29.19 -11.22
C LEU A 16 10.23 -30.66 -10.84
N ALA A 17 9.60 -31.47 -11.70
CA ALA A 17 9.43 -32.91 -11.48
C ALA A 17 10.74 -33.72 -11.55
N LYS A 18 11.78 -33.22 -12.22
CA LYS A 18 13.10 -33.84 -12.22
C LYS A 18 13.86 -33.52 -10.93
N GLU A 19 13.68 -32.32 -10.40
CA GLU A 19 14.30 -31.87 -9.15
C GLU A 19 13.63 -32.48 -7.92
N PHE A 20 12.30 -32.60 -7.94
CA PHE A 20 11.49 -33.08 -6.81
C PHE A 20 10.73 -34.34 -7.19
N ALA A 21 11.22 -35.49 -6.72
CA ALA A 21 10.59 -36.79 -6.99
C ALA A 21 9.15 -36.87 -6.46
N SER A 22 8.83 -36.15 -5.39
CA SER A 22 7.49 -36.04 -4.80
C SER A 22 6.50 -35.30 -5.70
N PHE A 23 6.98 -34.37 -6.56
CA PHE A 23 6.13 -33.62 -7.47
C PHE A 23 5.83 -34.35 -8.78
N LYS A 24 6.73 -35.27 -9.19
CA LYS A 24 6.63 -36.03 -10.45
C LYS A 24 5.26 -36.71 -10.68
N PRO A 25 4.60 -37.35 -9.68
CA PRO A 25 3.31 -38.00 -9.89
C PRO A 25 2.18 -37.05 -10.34
N PHE A 26 2.29 -35.75 -10.04
CA PHE A 26 1.27 -34.76 -10.37
C PHE A 26 1.46 -34.12 -11.75
N VAL A 27 2.62 -34.33 -12.39
CA VAL A 27 2.94 -33.70 -13.68
C VAL A 27 2.46 -34.57 -14.84
N LYS A 28 1.59 -33.99 -15.67
CA LYS A 28 1.06 -34.56 -16.90
C LYS A 28 1.68 -33.87 -18.11
N GLN A 29 1.62 -34.50 -19.27
CA GLN A 29 2.05 -33.91 -20.54
C GLN A 29 0.87 -33.78 -21.50
N THR A 30 0.79 -32.65 -22.20
CA THR A 30 -0.12 -32.47 -23.34
C THR A 30 0.41 -33.22 -24.57
N GLY A 31 -0.42 -33.39 -25.60
CA GLY A 31 -0.02 -34.08 -26.85
C GLY A 31 1.14 -33.43 -27.62
N ASN A 32 1.48 -32.16 -27.32
CA ASN A 32 2.63 -31.45 -27.86
C ASN A 32 3.85 -31.43 -26.90
N GLY A 33 3.84 -32.22 -25.83
CA GLY A 33 4.96 -32.38 -24.90
C GLY A 33 5.09 -31.30 -23.80
N ARG A 34 4.15 -30.33 -23.72
CA ARG A 34 4.15 -29.34 -22.64
C ARG A 34 3.73 -30.00 -21.33
N SER A 35 4.53 -29.82 -20.28
CA SER A 35 4.21 -30.31 -18.93
C SER A 35 3.19 -29.38 -18.26
N TYR A 36 2.20 -29.95 -17.58
CA TYR A 36 1.17 -29.22 -16.83
C TYR A 36 0.77 -30.01 -15.57
N ILE A 37 0.14 -29.34 -14.61
CA ILE A 37 -0.52 -30.00 -13.47
C ILE A 37 -2.03 -29.75 -13.49
N ASP A 38 -2.78 -30.60 -12.81
CA ASP A 38 -4.20 -30.36 -12.57
C ASP A 38 -4.38 -29.47 -11.35
N PHE A 39 -4.66 -28.18 -11.57
CA PHE A 39 -4.88 -27.23 -10.49
C PHE A 39 -6.18 -27.50 -9.70
N LYS A 40 -7.03 -28.45 -10.10
CA LYS A 40 -8.17 -28.90 -9.29
C LYS A 40 -7.80 -29.98 -8.28
N ASP A 41 -6.61 -30.56 -8.38
CA ASP A 41 -6.09 -31.53 -7.43
C ASP A 41 -5.43 -30.80 -6.24
N PRO A 42 -5.99 -30.91 -5.01
CA PRO A 42 -5.44 -30.23 -3.83
C PRO A 42 -4.04 -30.74 -3.46
N GLU A 43 -3.73 -32.02 -3.70
CA GLU A 43 -2.41 -32.58 -3.43
C GLU A 43 -1.37 -32.02 -4.41
N ALA A 44 -1.73 -31.92 -5.69
CA ALA A 44 -0.86 -31.30 -6.70
C ALA A 44 -0.56 -29.82 -6.39
N ASN A 45 -1.56 -29.05 -5.94
CA ASN A 45 -1.35 -27.65 -5.56
C ASN A 45 -0.46 -27.50 -4.32
N ARG A 46 -0.69 -28.33 -3.30
CA ARG A 46 0.13 -28.35 -2.08
C ARG A 46 1.58 -28.70 -2.41
N GLU A 47 1.79 -29.75 -3.20
CA GLU A 47 3.14 -30.18 -3.58
C GLU A 47 3.83 -29.14 -4.45
N LEU A 48 3.12 -28.51 -5.39
CA LEU A 48 3.64 -27.37 -6.16
C LEU A 48 4.08 -26.24 -5.23
N CYS A 49 3.25 -25.86 -4.26
CA CYS A 49 3.55 -24.80 -3.29
C CYS A 49 4.85 -25.09 -2.53
N ILE A 50 4.97 -26.29 -1.96
CA ILE A 50 6.15 -26.75 -1.21
C ILE A 50 7.40 -26.73 -2.11
N CYS A 51 7.31 -27.28 -3.33
CA CYS A 51 8.43 -27.34 -4.26
C CYS A 51 8.90 -25.94 -4.69
N LEU A 52 7.99 -25.00 -4.95
CA LEU A 52 8.33 -23.62 -5.30
C LEU A 52 9.02 -22.92 -4.13
N LEU A 53 8.50 -23.05 -2.90
CA LEU A 53 9.09 -22.48 -1.70
C LEU A 53 10.51 -23.00 -1.46
N LYS A 54 10.69 -24.31 -1.60
CA LYS A 54 11.98 -24.98 -1.40
C LYS A 54 13.01 -24.60 -2.46
N ARG A 55 12.62 -24.60 -3.74
CA ARG A 55 13.52 -24.31 -4.86
C ARG A 55 13.95 -22.85 -4.86
N ASP A 56 12.97 -21.95 -4.78
CA ASP A 56 13.16 -20.53 -5.11
C ASP A 56 13.49 -19.66 -3.87
N PHE A 57 13.01 -20.06 -2.68
CA PHE A 57 13.20 -19.31 -1.44
C PHE A 57 13.97 -20.07 -0.36
N LYS A 58 14.36 -21.32 -0.64
CA LYS A 58 15.04 -22.22 0.32
C LYS A 58 14.23 -22.46 1.59
N LEU A 59 12.90 -22.39 1.47
CA LEU A 59 11.97 -22.60 2.58
C LEU A 59 11.45 -24.04 2.57
N ASP A 60 11.61 -24.73 3.69
CA ASP A 60 11.09 -26.08 3.93
C ASP A 60 9.82 -25.99 4.77
N VAL A 61 8.67 -26.12 4.10
CA VAL A 61 7.35 -25.86 4.69
C VAL A 61 6.47 -27.10 4.54
N ASP A 62 5.64 -27.36 5.55
CA ASP A 62 4.63 -28.41 5.53
C ASP A 62 3.33 -27.93 6.19
N PHE A 63 2.19 -28.30 5.61
CA PHE A 63 0.86 -27.98 6.13
C PHE A 63 -0.16 -28.99 5.60
N PRO A 64 -1.24 -29.29 6.32
CA PRO A 64 -2.18 -30.34 5.95
C PRO A 64 -3.14 -29.89 4.82
N LEU A 65 -3.73 -30.86 4.11
CA LEU A 65 -4.63 -30.61 2.97
C LEU A 65 -5.95 -29.92 3.34
N ASP A 66 -6.33 -29.97 4.62
CA ASP A 66 -7.54 -29.33 5.17
C ASP A 66 -7.31 -27.89 5.62
N THR A 67 -6.21 -27.28 5.17
CA THR A 67 -5.90 -25.85 5.35
C THR A 67 -5.73 -25.16 4.02
N LEU A 68 -5.85 -23.83 4.01
CA LEU A 68 -5.67 -23.05 2.79
C LEU A 68 -4.26 -23.20 2.21
N CYS A 69 -4.16 -23.82 1.03
CA CYS A 69 -2.89 -23.87 0.29
C CYS A 69 -2.60 -22.50 -0.36
N PRO A 70 -1.50 -21.82 0.01
CA PRO A 70 -1.20 -20.51 -0.53
C PRO A 70 -0.62 -20.60 -1.96
N ALA A 71 -1.18 -19.79 -2.88
CA ALA A 71 -0.56 -19.58 -4.19
C ALA A 71 0.67 -18.67 -4.05
N VAL A 72 1.88 -19.24 -4.03
CA VAL A 72 3.15 -18.52 -3.82
C VAL A 72 3.28 -17.25 -4.69
N PRO A 73 2.96 -17.26 -6.01
CA PRO A 73 3.06 -16.05 -6.82
C PRO A 73 2.17 -14.90 -6.33
N ASN A 74 1.00 -15.19 -5.74
CA ASN A 74 0.14 -14.17 -5.13
C ASN A 74 0.72 -13.61 -3.85
N ARG A 75 1.20 -14.48 -2.98
CA ARG A 75 1.76 -14.07 -1.69
C ARG A 75 3.00 -13.19 -1.91
N LEU A 76 3.83 -13.54 -2.88
CA LEU A 76 4.98 -12.73 -3.28
C LEU A 76 4.61 -11.36 -3.85
N ASN A 77 3.51 -11.23 -4.61
CA ASN A 77 3.08 -9.90 -5.08
C ASN A 77 2.78 -8.95 -3.91
N TYR A 78 2.21 -9.48 -2.83
CA TYR A 78 1.91 -8.66 -1.65
C TYR A 78 3.18 -8.25 -0.91
N ILE A 79 4.13 -9.17 -0.72
CA ILE A 79 5.44 -8.85 -0.11
C ILE A 79 6.18 -7.78 -0.93
N LEU A 80 6.27 -7.96 -2.25
CA LEU A 80 6.97 -7.00 -3.11
C LEU A 80 6.29 -5.62 -3.16
N TRP A 81 4.96 -5.58 -3.15
CA TRP A 81 4.24 -4.31 -3.08
C TRP A 81 4.44 -3.61 -1.72
N LEU A 82 4.51 -4.38 -0.64
CA LEU A 82 4.80 -3.86 0.68
C LEU A 82 6.24 -3.33 0.76
N GLU A 83 7.22 -4.02 0.16
CA GLU A 83 8.58 -3.50 0.01
C GLU A 83 8.59 -2.15 -0.73
N ASP A 84 7.91 -2.04 -1.88
CA ASP A 84 7.82 -0.78 -2.63
C ASP A 84 7.18 0.33 -1.76
N LEU A 85 6.12 0.02 -1.01
CA LEU A 85 5.45 0.96 -0.10
C LEU A 85 6.40 1.47 1.00
N LEU A 86 7.20 0.57 1.58
CA LEU A 86 8.15 0.91 2.64
C LEU A 86 9.38 1.64 2.08
N GLU A 87 9.84 1.32 0.88
CA GLU A 87 10.94 2.04 0.25
C GLU A 87 10.54 3.47 -0.15
N ASP A 88 9.31 3.65 -0.63
CA ASP A 88 8.73 4.95 -1.01
C ASP A 88 8.53 5.88 0.20
N THR A 89 8.12 5.32 1.35
CA THR A 89 7.75 6.14 2.53
C THR A 89 8.74 6.10 3.68
N LEU A 90 9.61 5.08 3.73
CA LEU A 90 10.59 4.85 4.78
C LEU A 90 11.96 4.38 4.20
N PRO A 91 12.56 5.10 3.24
CA PRO A 91 13.73 4.63 2.47
C PRO A 91 14.94 4.26 3.35
N SER A 92 15.12 4.95 4.48
CA SER A 92 16.21 4.70 5.43
C SER A 92 15.94 3.54 6.40
N LYS A 93 14.71 3.02 6.48
CA LYS A 93 14.35 1.96 7.44
C LYS A 93 14.63 0.59 6.84
N LYS A 94 15.71 -0.05 7.30
CA LYS A 94 16.07 -1.41 6.88
C LYS A 94 15.51 -2.48 7.83
N ASP A 95 15.52 -2.22 9.13
CA ASP A 95 14.96 -3.14 10.12
C ASP A 95 13.45 -2.94 10.25
N CYS A 96 12.68 -3.93 9.80
CA CYS A 96 11.23 -3.89 9.81
C CYS A 96 10.66 -4.93 10.78
N LEU A 97 9.74 -4.51 11.63
CA LEU A 97 8.94 -5.40 12.45
C LEU A 97 7.50 -5.38 11.93
N GLY A 98 7.11 -6.44 11.24
CA GLY A 98 5.76 -6.64 10.72
C GLY A 98 4.86 -7.39 11.70
N ILE A 99 3.54 -7.24 11.53
CA ILE A 99 2.54 -8.14 12.11
C ILE A 99 1.72 -8.80 10.99
N ASP A 100 1.65 -10.14 10.99
CA ASP A 100 0.77 -10.91 10.11
C ASP A 100 -0.45 -11.39 10.88
N ILE A 101 -1.64 -11.08 10.35
CA ILE A 101 -2.93 -11.34 10.98
C ILE A 101 -3.60 -12.51 10.26
N GLY A 102 -3.76 -13.62 10.96
CA GLY A 102 -4.23 -14.87 10.37
C GLY A 102 -3.10 -15.53 9.58
N VAL A 103 -2.01 -15.86 10.28
CA VAL A 103 -0.77 -16.40 9.67
C VAL A 103 -1.00 -17.74 8.96
N GLY A 104 -2.07 -18.46 9.33
CA GLY A 104 -2.42 -19.78 8.81
C GLY A 104 -1.37 -20.85 9.12
N ALA A 105 -1.67 -22.10 8.79
CA ALA A 105 -0.75 -23.21 9.05
C ALA A 105 0.59 -23.06 8.29
N SER A 106 0.54 -22.52 7.06
CA SER A 106 1.73 -22.36 6.21
C SER A 106 2.74 -21.31 6.69
N CYS A 107 2.31 -20.31 7.49
CA CYS A 107 3.14 -19.17 7.86
C CYS A 107 3.78 -18.44 6.66
N ILE A 108 3.05 -18.40 5.54
CA ILE A 108 3.63 -18.06 4.24
C ILE A 108 4.20 -16.65 4.16
N TYR A 109 3.53 -15.65 4.77
CA TYR A 109 3.98 -14.27 4.66
C TYR A 109 5.21 -13.97 5.51
N PRO A 110 5.28 -14.34 6.81
CA PRO A 110 6.50 -14.18 7.59
C PRO A 110 7.70 -14.91 6.97
N LEU A 111 7.49 -16.15 6.52
CA LEU A 111 8.57 -16.95 5.92
C LEU A 111 9.08 -16.33 4.61
N LEU A 112 8.18 -15.96 3.68
CA LEU A 112 8.58 -15.29 2.45
C LEU A 112 9.23 -13.93 2.73
N GLY A 113 8.66 -13.15 3.65
CA GLY A 113 9.19 -11.83 4.03
C GLY A 113 10.63 -11.91 4.54
N CYS A 114 10.91 -12.84 5.46
CA CYS A 114 12.29 -13.06 5.96
C CYS A 114 13.21 -13.66 4.90
N ALA A 115 12.70 -14.51 4.00
CA ALA A 115 13.50 -15.09 2.91
C ALA A 115 13.90 -14.06 1.84
N THR A 116 13.05 -13.06 1.56
CA THR A 116 13.36 -11.97 0.62
C THR A 116 14.03 -10.77 1.28
N ASN A 117 13.81 -10.57 2.59
CA ASN A 117 14.37 -9.48 3.39
C ASN A 117 14.91 -10.00 4.72
N SER A 118 16.22 -10.19 4.81
CA SER A 118 16.89 -10.76 6.00
C SER A 118 16.81 -9.90 7.26
N THR A 119 16.40 -8.64 7.16
CA THR A 119 16.22 -7.70 8.28
C THR A 119 14.78 -7.61 8.77
N TRP A 120 13.85 -8.33 8.11
CA TRP A 120 12.46 -8.34 8.52
C TRP A 120 12.23 -9.31 9.66
N ARG A 121 11.43 -8.88 10.63
CA ARG A 121 10.94 -9.67 11.75
C ARG A 121 9.43 -9.63 11.76
N PHE A 122 8.81 -10.66 12.28
CA PHE A 122 7.36 -10.79 12.29
C PHE A 122 6.81 -11.22 13.64
N LEU A 123 5.70 -10.60 14.01
CA LEU A 123 4.71 -11.19 14.89
C LEU A 123 3.60 -11.80 14.03
N GLY A 124 3.47 -13.12 14.00
CA GLY A 124 2.31 -13.80 13.42
C GLY A 124 1.22 -14.03 14.48
N THR A 125 -0.03 -13.81 14.13
CA THR A 125 -1.19 -14.06 15.00
C THR A 125 -2.18 -15.01 14.35
N GLU A 126 -2.81 -15.87 15.14
CA GLU A 126 -3.73 -16.89 14.63
C GLU A 126 -4.74 -17.34 15.71
N ILE A 127 -6.00 -17.49 15.32
CA ILE A 127 -7.11 -17.88 16.21
C ILE A 127 -7.30 -19.40 16.30
N ASN A 128 -6.73 -20.14 15.36
CA ASN A 128 -6.75 -21.60 15.35
C ASN A 128 -5.47 -22.17 15.98
N GLN A 129 -5.58 -22.83 17.13
CA GLN A 129 -4.42 -23.39 17.85
C GLN A 129 -3.65 -24.44 17.02
N ARG A 130 -4.33 -25.26 16.21
CA ARG A 130 -3.65 -26.22 15.32
C ARG A 130 -2.82 -25.49 14.27
N SER A 131 -3.35 -24.41 13.69
CA SER A 131 -2.60 -23.58 12.73
C SER A 131 -1.40 -22.91 13.40
N VAL A 132 -1.53 -22.43 14.65
CA VAL A 132 -0.40 -21.90 15.45
C VAL A 132 0.72 -22.94 15.59
N ASP A 133 0.37 -24.17 15.95
CA ASP A 133 1.36 -25.22 16.20
C ASP A 133 2.11 -25.61 14.92
N ILE A 134 1.38 -25.71 13.79
CA ILE A 134 1.98 -25.99 12.47
C ILE A 134 2.84 -24.81 12.00
N ALA A 135 2.36 -23.57 12.16
CA ALA A 135 3.11 -22.38 11.79
C ALA A 135 4.44 -22.28 12.57
N ARG A 136 4.42 -22.55 13.88
CA ARG A 136 5.63 -22.62 14.71
C ARG A 136 6.58 -23.70 14.21
N HIS A 137 6.08 -24.88 13.89
CA HIS A 137 6.90 -25.95 13.34
C HIS A 137 7.58 -25.54 12.03
N ASN A 138 6.86 -24.87 11.13
CA ASN A 138 7.42 -24.33 9.89
C ASN A 138 8.49 -23.26 10.14
N VAL A 139 8.29 -22.37 11.11
CA VAL A 139 9.32 -21.39 11.51
C VAL A 139 10.59 -22.10 12.00
N SER A 140 10.47 -23.06 12.93
CA SER A 140 11.63 -23.74 13.50
C SER A 140 12.39 -24.58 12.48
N ARG A 141 11.69 -25.22 11.52
CA ARG A 141 12.34 -25.97 10.42
C ARG A 141 13.19 -25.11 9.49
N ASN A 142 12.91 -23.81 9.44
CA ASN A 142 13.65 -22.86 8.65
C ASN A 142 14.66 -22.03 9.47
N HIS A 143 14.82 -22.33 10.76
CA HIS A 143 15.72 -21.62 11.67
C HIS A 143 15.43 -20.11 11.77
N LEU A 144 14.14 -19.75 11.74
CA LEU A 144 13.67 -18.36 11.77
C LEU A 144 13.04 -17.96 13.12
N ASP A 145 13.24 -18.75 14.18
CA ASP A 145 12.63 -18.53 15.50
C ASP A 145 12.99 -17.16 16.13
N GLU A 146 14.19 -16.64 15.84
CA GLU A 146 14.62 -15.30 16.30
C GLU A 146 13.95 -14.16 15.52
N GLN A 147 13.50 -14.42 14.29
CA GLN A 147 12.89 -13.42 13.42
C GLN A 147 11.36 -13.48 13.46
N ILE A 148 10.76 -14.66 13.65
CA ILE A 148 9.32 -14.86 13.54
C ILE A 148 8.77 -15.43 14.85
N THR A 149 7.93 -14.66 15.52
CA THR A 149 7.19 -15.09 16.71
C THR A 149 5.74 -15.34 16.36
N ILE A 150 5.18 -16.51 16.72
CA ILE A 150 3.76 -16.83 16.52
C ILE A 150 3.01 -16.81 17.85
N LYS A 151 1.95 -15.98 17.94
CA LYS A 151 1.04 -15.87 19.10
C LYS A 151 -0.36 -16.40 18.76
N TYR A 152 -0.92 -17.19 19.66
CA TYR A 152 -2.33 -17.59 19.61
C TYR A 152 -3.22 -16.41 20.02
N ASN A 153 -4.29 -16.19 19.27
CA ASN A 153 -5.32 -15.21 19.58
C ASN A 153 -6.60 -15.89 20.11
N PRO A 154 -6.87 -15.81 21.42
CA PRO A 154 -8.08 -16.40 22.00
C PRO A 154 -9.35 -15.60 21.69
N ASP A 155 -9.24 -14.35 21.22
CA ASP A 155 -10.36 -13.43 21.01
C ASP A 155 -10.39 -12.90 19.59
N ALA A 156 -11.19 -13.55 18.73
CA ALA A 156 -11.37 -13.14 17.34
C ALA A 156 -12.03 -11.75 17.17
N SER A 157 -12.56 -11.14 18.25
CA SER A 157 -13.09 -9.77 18.22
C SER A 157 -12.00 -8.70 18.34
N LYS A 158 -10.77 -9.10 18.68
CA LYS A 158 -9.58 -8.25 18.72
C LYS A 158 -8.58 -8.70 17.67
N ILE A 159 -8.41 -7.90 16.62
CA ILE A 159 -7.52 -8.23 15.51
C ILE A 159 -6.05 -7.99 15.86
N PHE A 160 -5.73 -6.81 16.40
CA PHE A 160 -4.34 -6.43 16.67
C PHE A 160 -3.93 -6.84 18.09
N LEU A 161 -3.13 -7.91 18.18
CA LEU A 161 -2.46 -8.33 19.42
C LEU A 161 -1.10 -7.65 19.60
N VAL A 162 -1.12 -6.32 19.64
CA VAL A 162 0.07 -5.49 19.82
C VAL A 162 0.28 -5.13 21.29
N ASP A 163 1.54 -5.11 21.70
CA ASP A 163 1.96 -4.65 23.03
C ASP A 163 2.19 -3.13 22.98
N GLU A 164 1.68 -2.35 23.94
CA GLU A 164 1.70 -0.87 23.91
C GLU A 164 3.11 -0.25 23.74
N ALA A 165 4.15 -0.94 24.21
CA ALA A 165 5.54 -0.50 24.11
C ALA A 165 6.21 -0.81 22.75
N THR A 166 5.55 -1.58 21.89
CA THR A 166 6.11 -2.05 20.62
C THR A 166 5.51 -1.28 19.45
N SER A 167 6.37 -0.64 18.67
CA SER A 167 6.00 -0.05 17.38
C SER A 167 6.29 -1.02 16.24
N TYR A 168 5.35 -1.12 15.30
CA TYR A 168 5.45 -1.99 14.13
C TYR A 168 5.61 -1.14 12.86
N THR A 169 6.40 -1.64 11.92
CA THR A 169 6.54 -1.00 10.60
C THR A 169 5.29 -1.20 9.76
N PHE A 170 4.69 -2.38 9.82
CA PHE A 170 3.49 -2.66 9.05
C PHE A 170 2.64 -3.74 9.68
N SER A 171 1.36 -3.77 9.33
CA SER A 171 0.53 -4.97 9.42
C SER A 171 0.22 -5.50 8.03
N MET A 172 0.03 -6.80 7.93
CA MET A 172 -0.53 -7.44 6.75
C MET A 172 -1.58 -8.47 7.14
N CYS A 173 -2.52 -8.69 6.23
CA CYS A 173 -3.61 -9.63 6.44
C CYS A 173 -4.12 -10.15 5.10
N ASN A 174 -4.43 -11.43 5.03
CA ASN A 174 -5.28 -11.99 3.99
C ASN A 174 -6.59 -12.47 4.63
N PRO A 175 -7.62 -11.61 4.70
CA PRO A 175 -8.81 -11.89 5.48
C PRO A 175 -9.62 -13.06 4.90
N PRO A 176 -10.42 -13.76 5.73
CA PRO A 176 -11.43 -14.68 5.26
C PRO A 176 -12.41 -13.96 4.31
N PHE A 177 -12.72 -14.61 3.19
CA PHE A 177 -13.36 -13.95 2.03
C PHE A 177 -14.88 -13.83 2.14
N TYR A 178 -15.55 -14.80 2.77
CA TYR A 178 -16.99 -15.03 2.64
C TYR A 178 -17.75 -14.70 3.91
N SER A 179 -19.01 -14.31 3.77
CA SER A 179 -19.89 -14.00 4.90
C SER A 179 -20.59 -15.23 5.48
N SER A 180 -20.68 -16.31 4.69
CA SER A 180 -21.40 -17.54 4.99
C SER A 180 -21.04 -18.66 3.99
N GLN A 181 -21.40 -19.90 4.31
CA GLN A 181 -21.25 -21.03 3.39
C GLN A 181 -22.17 -20.88 2.17
N GLU A 182 -23.34 -20.28 2.35
CA GLU A 182 -24.27 -20.00 1.25
C GLU A 182 -23.69 -19.03 0.21
N GLU A 183 -22.84 -18.07 0.61
CA GLU A 183 -22.15 -17.17 -0.34
C GLU A 183 -21.10 -17.91 -1.18
N ILE A 184 -20.43 -18.91 -0.59
CA ILE A 184 -19.49 -19.79 -1.31
C ILE A 184 -20.27 -20.60 -2.35
N ASP A 185 -21.37 -21.23 -1.93
CA ASP A 185 -22.18 -22.09 -2.78
C ASP A 185 -22.83 -21.29 -3.94
N GLN A 186 -23.35 -20.09 -3.67
CA GLN A 186 -23.94 -19.22 -4.71
C GLN A 186 -22.91 -18.72 -5.72
N GLY A 187 -21.69 -18.38 -5.29
CA GLY A 187 -20.66 -17.93 -6.22
C GLY A 187 -20.09 -19.09 -7.07
N LEU A 188 -20.09 -20.32 -6.56
CA LEU A 188 -19.80 -21.53 -7.35
C LEU A 188 -20.90 -21.79 -8.39
N LEU A 189 -22.18 -21.65 -8.02
CA LEU A 189 -23.34 -21.81 -8.92
C LEU A 189 -23.35 -20.79 -10.07
N ASN A 190 -22.96 -19.54 -9.81
CA ASN A 190 -22.95 -18.48 -10.81
C ASN A 190 -21.67 -18.46 -11.68
N LYS A 191 -20.75 -19.41 -11.51
CA LYS A 191 -19.42 -19.47 -12.17
C LYS A 191 -18.54 -18.24 -11.96
N GLU A 192 -18.96 -17.29 -11.13
CA GLU A 192 -18.14 -16.13 -10.73
C GLU A 192 -16.95 -16.58 -9.87
N LEU A 193 -17.09 -17.72 -9.19
CA LEU A 193 -16.09 -18.35 -8.34
C LEU A 193 -15.66 -19.72 -8.84
N GLU A 194 -15.85 -20.15 -10.10
CA GLU A 194 -15.13 -21.35 -10.59
C GLU A 194 -13.64 -20.99 -10.63
N PRO A 195 -12.84 -21.32 -9.60
CA PRO A 195 -11.47 -20.89 -9.61
C PRO A 195 -10.74 -21.90 -10.49
N SER A 196 -9.72 -21.45 -11.24
CA SER A 196 -8.88 -22.39 -11.96
C SER A 196 -8.16 -23.38 -11.02
N ALA A 197 -8.17 -23.10 -9.70
CA ALA A 197 -7.63 -23.94 -8.64
C ALA A 197 -8.65 -24.17 -7.51
N ILE A 198 -8.58 -25.31 -6.82
CA ILE A 198 -9.47 -25.62 -5.67
C ILE A 198 -9.13 -24.76 -4.44
N CYS A 199 -10.15 -24.33 -3.67
CA CYS A 199 -9.98 -23.60 -2.42
C CYS A 199 -10.14 -24.58 -1.24
N THR A 200 -9.06 -24.88 -0.51
CA THR A 200 -9.01 -25.89 0.57
C THR A 200 -9.00 -25.30 1.98
N GLY A 201 -9.48 -24.06 2.15
CA GLY A 201 -9.47 -23.40 3.47
C GLY A 201 -10.49 -23.99 4.44
N SER A 202 -10.17 -23.97 5.73
CA SER A 202 -11.15 -24.29 6.78
C SER A 202 -12.23 -23.21 6.88
N ASP A 203 -13.40 -23.51 7.48
CA ASP A 203 -14.51 -22.56 7.62
C ASP A 203 -14.07 -21.21 8.22
N ASN A 204 -13.17 -21.22 9.20
CA ASN A 204 -12.65 -19.99 9.84
C ASN A 204 -11.65 -19.21 8.95
N GLU A 205 -10.98 -19.88 8.00
CA GLU A 205 -10.08 -19.23 7.02
C GLU A 205 -10.86 -18.68 5.81
N MET A 206 -12.10 -19.12 5.62
CA MET A 206 -12.93 -18.75 4.48
C MET A 206 -14.11 -17.86 4.86
N ILE A 207 -14.67 -17.99 6.06
CA ILE A 207 -15.91 -17.33 6.48
C ILE A 207 -15.67 -16.41 7.67
N THR A 208 -16.21 -15.20 7.60
CA THR A 208 -16.32 -14.27 8.73
C THR A 208 -17.65 -13.53 8.69
N LYS A 209 -18.21 -13.20 9.85
CA LYS A 209 -19.52 -12.53 9.91
C LYS A 209 -19.47 -11.17 9.21
N GLY A 210 -20.28 -11.01 8.16
CA GLY A 210 -20.30 -9.79 7.34
C GLY A 210 -19.23 -9.74 6.24
N GLY A 211 -18.49 -10.84 6.05
CA GLY A 211 -17.51 -11.04 4.99
C GLY A 211 -16.27 -10.17 5.14
N GLU A 212 -15.45 -10.18 4.08
CA GLU A 212 -14.19 -9.44 4.01
C GLU A 212 -14.31 -7.96 4.41
N PHE A 213 -15.40 -7.28 4.01
CA PHE A 213 -15.62 -5.88 4.36
C PHE A 213 -15.71 -5.66 5.89
N ALA A 214 -16.44 -6.53 6.60
CA ALA A 214 -16.61 -6.38 8.04
C ALA A 214 -15.29 -6.61 8.80
N PHE A 215 -14.48 -7.56 8.34
CA PHE A 215 -13.16 -7.82 8.91
C PHE A 215 -12.23 -6.62 8.72
N ILE A 216 -12.09 -6.12 7.49
CA ILE A 216 -11.24 -4.94 7.22
C ILE A 216 -11.79 -3.70 7.91
N LYS A 217 -13.13 -3.55 8.02
CA LYS A 217 -13.74 -2.48 8.83
C LYS A 217 -13.28 -2.56 10.28
N LEU A 218 -13.28 -3.75 10.89
CA LEU A 218 -12.79 -3.91 12.27
C LEU A 218 -11.30 -3.53 12.37
N MET A 219 -10.46 -3.91 11.39
CA MET A 219 -9.06 -3.45 11.33
C MET A 219 -8.96 -1.93 11.31
N VAL A 220 -9.76 -1.26 10.49
CA VAL A 220 -9.81 0.21 10.44
C VAL A 220 -10.23 0.77 11.80
N MET A 221 -11.27 0.22 12.43
CA MET A 221 -11.76 0.70 13.74
C MET A 221 -10.72 0.52 14.87
N GLU A 222 -9.97 -0.58 14.88
CA GLU A 222 -8.87 -0.77 15.83
C GLU A 222 -7.67 0.13 15.52
N SER A 223 -7.37 0.34 14.24
CA SER A 223 -6.28 1.24 13.82
C SER A 223 -6.51 2.68 14.27
N LEU A 224 -7.77 3.14 14.41
CA LEU A 224 -8.09 4.45 14.98
C LEU A 224 -7.70 4.59 16.46
N LYS A 225 -7.54 3.48 17.18
CA LYS A 225 -7.05 3.49 18.57
C LYS A 225 -5.53 3.39 18.61
N LEU A 226 -4.95 2.56 17.75
CA LEU A 226 -3.52 2.29 17.68
C LEU A 226 -2.73 3.42 16.99
N GLN A 227 -3.36 4.16 16.08
CA GLN A 227 -2.81 5.33 15.39
C GLN A 227 -1.42 5.02 14.81
N GLN A 228 -0.40 5.76 15.26
CA GLN A 228 0.98 5.67 14.78
C GLN A 228 1.77 4.49 15.34
N GLN A 229 1.18 3.65 16.20
CA GLN A 229 1.86 2.45 16.72
C GLN A 229 2.23 1.45 15.61
N ILE A 230 1.43 1.38 14.55
CA ILE A 230 1.76 0.65 13.32
C ILE A 230 1.91 1.69 12.21
N HIS A 231 3.04 1.68 11.49
CA HIS A 231 3.29 2.69 10.47
C HIS A 231 2.39 2.51 9.24
N TRP A 232 2.32 1.30 8.66
CA TRP A 232 1.35 0.97 7.60
C TRP A 232 0.40 -0.14 8.02
N TYR A 233 -0.89 0.14 8.04
CA TYR A 233 -1.91 -0.91 8.14
C TYR A 233 -2.25 -1.40 6.75
N THR A 234 -2.12 -2.70 6.48
CA THR A 234 -2.44 -3.25 5.14
C THR A 234 -3.31 -4.50 5.21
N SER A 235 -4.13 -4.70 4.18
CA SER A 235 -4.92 -5.93 3.98
C SER A 235 -5.08 -6.26 2.50
N MET A 236 -5.08 -7.55 2.17
CA MET A 236 -5.56 -8.04 0.88
C MET A 236 -7.08 -7.88 0.79
N ILE A 237 -7.57 -7.73 -0.44
CA ILE A 237 -8.97 -7.62 -0.83
C ILE A 237 -9.21 -8.64 -1.96
N GLY A 238 -10.02 -9.65 -1.69
CA GLY A 238 -10.46 -10.67 -2.63
C GLY A 238 -11.52 -10.18 -3.60
N LEU A 239 -12.39 -9.26 -3.18
CA LEU A 239 -13.58 -8.86 -3.93
C LEU A 239 -13.53 -7.38 -4.34
N LYS A 240 -13.58 -7.10 -5.64
CA LYS A 240 -13.58 -5.72 -6.18
C LYS A 240 -14.68 -4.84 -5.58
N ARG A 241 -15.85 -5.42 -5.27
CA ARG A 241 -17.00 -4.72 -4.69
C ARG A 241 -16.71 -4.15 -3.29
N THR A 242 -15.74 -4.71 -2.58
CA THR A 242 -15.33 -4.27 -1.23
C THR A 242 -14.61 -2.91 -1.24
N ILE A 243 -13.93 -2.56 -2.34
CA ILE A 243 -13.06 -1.37 -2.41
C ILE A 243 -13.84 -0.08 -2.17
N ARG A 244 -14.97 0.11 -2.87
CA ARG A 244 -15.73 1.37 -2.78
C ARG A 244 -16.28 1.63 -1.37
N PRO A 245 -16.92 0.67 -0.68
CA PRO A 245 -17.27 0.81 0.73
C PRO A 245 -16.08 1.10 1.65
N LEU A 246 -14.92 0.46 1.45
CA LEU A 246 -13.73 0.71 2.26
C LEU A 246 -13.19 2.14 2.09
N VAL A 247 -13.11 2.62 0.85
CA VAL A 247 -12.69 4.00 0.57
C VAL A 247 -13.62 5.00 1.24
N ARG A 248 -14.94 4.76 1.23
CA ARG A 248 -15.89 5.61 1.96
C ARG A 248 -15.64 5.57 3.47
N LEU A 249 -15.46 4.38 4.04
CA LEU A 249 -15.14 4.22 5.45
C LEU A 249 -13.88 5.00 5.85
N LEU A 250 -12.77 4.87 5.12
CA LEU A 250 -11.54 5.62 5.40
C LEU A 250 -11.79 7.13 5.38
N ASN A 251 -12.49 7.64 4.37
CA ASN A 251 -12.81 9.06 4.26
C ASN A 251 -13.74 9.54 5.39
N ASP A 252 -14.75 8.76 5.77
CA ASP A 252 -15.67 9.08 6.86
C ASP A 252 -14.94 9.12 8.21
N GLN A 253 -13.86 8.37 8.37
CA GLN A 253 -12.97 8.39 9.53
C GLN A 253 -11.84 9.42 9.42
N GLY A 254 -11.80 10.24 8.35
CA GLY A 254 -10.77 11.26 8.15
C GLY A 254 -9.40 10.73 7.72
N ILE A 255 -9.29 9.43 7.39
CA ILE A 255 -8.05 8.82 6.93
C ILE A 255 -7.82 9.18 5.47
N THR A 256 -6.87 10.07 5.22
CA THR A 256 -6.52 10.56 3.88
C THR A 256 -5.22 10.00 3.33
N ASN A 257 -4.42 9.33 4.17
CA ASN A 257 -3.18 8.68 3.76
C ASN A 257 -3.44 7.18 3.53
N TYR A 258 -3.81 6.83 2.31
CA TYR A 258 -4.06 5.45 1.91
C TYR A 258 -3.73 5.23 0.44
N THR A 259 -3.44 3.98 0.07
CA THR A 259 -3.21 3.55 -1.31
C THR A 259 -3.87 2.20 -1.54
N ILE A 260 -4.28 1.95 -2.78
CA ILE A 260 -4.94 0.71 -3.20
C ILE A 260 -4.27 0.23 -4.47
N THR A 261 -3.93 -1.06 -4.53
CA THR A 261 -3.29 -1.68 -5.71
C THR A 261 -4.07 -2.92 -6.19
N ASN A 262 -3.60 -3.54 -7.29
CA ASN A 262 -4.05 -4.87 -7.70
C ASN A 262 -2.89 -5.84 -7.95
N PHE A 263 -3.16 -7.12 -7.71
CA PHE A 263 -2.29 -8.24 -8.01
C PHE A 263 -2.97 -9.12 -9.05
N THR A 264 -2.45 -9.08 -10.28
CA THR A 264 -2.98 -9.89 -11.39
C THR A 264 -2.08 -11.08 -11.68
N GLN A 265 -2.65 -12.28 -11.69
CA GLN A 265 -1.97 -13.54 -12.00
C GLN A 265 -2.88 -14.51 -12.76
N GLY A 266 -2.54 -14.78 -14.01
CA GLY A 266 -3.44 -15.49 -14.92
C GLY A 266 -4.79 -14.78 -14.98
N LYS A 267 -5.86 -15.50 -14.66
CA LYS A 267 -7.24 -14.96 -14.62
C LYS A 267 -7.62 -14.37 -13.26
N THR A 268 -6.83 -14.62 -12.22
CA THR A 268 -7.17 -14.22 -10.86
C THR A 268 -6.62 -12.83 -10.58
N VAL A 269 -7.52 -11.92 -10.20
CA VAL A 269 -7.16 -10.58 -9.71
C VAL A 269 -7.48 -10.51 -8.22
N ARG A 270 -6.54 -9.97 -7.46
CA ARG A 270 -6.72 -9.55 -6.07
C ARG A 270 -6.37 -8.07 -5.95
N TRP A 271 -6.81 -7.44 -4.88
CA TRP A 271 -6.47 -6.07 -4.55
C TRP A 271 -5.76 -6.05 -3.20
N ALA A 272 -5.11 -4.94 -2.88
CA ALA A 272 -4.65 -4.68 -1.52
C ALA A 272 -4.88 -3.21 -1.20
N ILE A 273 -5.10 -2.93 0.07
CA ILE A 273 -5.27 -1.59 0.62
C ILE A 273 -4.22 -1.39 1.69
N ALA A 274 -3.65 -0.19 1.74
CA ALA A 274 -2.78 0.27 2.81
C ALA A 274 -3.28 1.63 3.30
N TRP A 275 -3.26 1.87 4.61
CA TRP A 275 -3.55 3.16 5.21
C TRP A 275 -2.61 3.47 6.36
N SER A 276 -2.42 4.75 6.66
CA SER A 276 -1.50 5.21 7.69
C SER A 276 -2.02 6.45 8.43
N PHE A 277 -1.56 6.60 9.67
CA PHE A 277 -1.68 7.81 10.49
C PHE A 277 -0.35 8.57 10.59
N HIS A 278 0.69 8.07 9.93
CA HIS A 278 1.95 8.78 9.74
C HIS A 278 1.84 9.76 8.58
N PRO A 279 2.65 10.83 8.62
CA PRO A 279 2.53 11.92 7.66
C PRO A 279 3.04 11.54 6.27
N GLU A 280 3.99 10.61 6.13
CA GLU A 280 4.60 10.21 4.86
C GLU A 280 3.61 9.54 3.91
N ARG A 281 3.48 10.07 2.70
CA ARG A 281 2.53 9.62 1.68
C ARG A 281 3.23 8.82 0.58
N PRO A 282 2.63 7.72 0.11
CA PRO A 282 3.17 6.98 -1.01
C PRO A 282 2.89 7.70 -2.34
N VAL A 283 3.95 7.87 -3.14
CA VAL A 283 3.92 8.58 -4.42
C VAL A 283 4.29 7.65 -5.57
N HIS A 284 5.32 6.81 -5.36
CA HIS A 284 5.92 5.98 -6.39
C HIS A 284 5.39 4.54 -6.38
N VAL A 285 4.78 4.10 -5.27
CA VAL A 285 4.19 2.76 -5.18
C VAL A 285 3.09 2.56 -6.24
N HIS A 286 3.03 1.38 -6.85
CA HIS A 286 1.97 1.07 -7.81
C HIS A 286 0.58 1.13 -7.16
N ALA A 287 -0.28 2.02 -7.66
CA ALA A 287 -1.64 2.25 -7.17
C ALA A 287 -2.68 2.28 -8.30
N ILE A 288 -3.94 2.02 -7.95
CA ILE A 288 -5.09 2.18 -8.84
C ILE A 288 -5.55 3.63 -8.78
N GLU A 289 -5.30 4.36 -9.86
CA GLU A 289 -5.55 5.80 -9.96
C GLU A 289 -6.98 6.20 -9.57
N THR A 290 -7.97 5.41 -9.98
CA THR A 290 -9.40 5.67 -9.68
C THR A 290 -9.72 5.74 -8.17
N TRP A 291 -8.90 5.11 -7.34
CA TRP A 291 -9.10 5.05 -5.88
C TRP A 291 -8.10 5.89 -5.09
N ARG A 292 -7.14 6.53 -5.76
CA ARG A 292 -6.10 7.33 -5.12
C ARG A 292 -6.74 8.51 -4.36
N PRO A 293 -6.36 8.77 -3.10
CA PRO A 293 -6.78 9.99 -2.43
C PRO A 293 -6.27 11.22 -3.18
N VAL A 294 -6.99 12.34 -3.08
CA VAL A 294 -6.60 13.57 -3.76
C VAL A 294 -5.46 14.24 -3.00
N TYR A 295 -4.23 14.01 -3.46
CA TYR A 295 -3.01 14.60 -2.92
C TYR A 295 -2.02 15.05 -4.01
N GLN A 296 -2.41 14.92 -5.27
CA GLN A 296 -1.69 15.45 -6.43
C GLN A 296 -2.63 16.28 -7.29
N PHE A 297 -2.09 17.33 -7.90
CA PHE A 297 -2.85 18.16 -8.81
C PHE A 297 -1.97 18.57 -9.98
N GLU A 298 -2.52 18.52 -11.19
CA GLU A 298 -1.82 18.89 -12.41
C GLU A 298 -2.64 19.92 -13.20
N ILE A 299 -1.93 20.90 -13.76
CA ILE A 299 -2.47 21.87 -14.72
C ILE A 299 -1.52 22.04 -15.90
N LYS A 300 -2.05 22.52 -17.02
CA LYS A 300 -1.26 22.87 -18.20
C LYS A 300 -1.17 24.38 -18.36
N LEU A 301 0.04 24.91 -18.42
CA LEU A 301 0.32 26.34 -18.55
C LEU A 301 0.81 26.66 -19.98
N PRO A 302 0.27 27.69 -20.65
CA PRO A 302 0.58 28.03 -22.05
C PRO A 302 1.87 28.86 -22.17
N LYS A 303 2.92 28.43 -21.46
CA LYS A 303 4.23 29.08 -21.39
C LYS A 303 5.32 28.01 -21.41
N GLU A 304 6.53 28.42 -21.80
CA GLU A 304 7.70 27.53 -21.79
C GLU A 304 8.18 27.27 -20.35
N ILE A 305 8.86 26.14 -20.15
CA ILE A 305 9.26 25.66 -18.82
C ILE A 305 10.11 26.68 -18.04
N ALA A 306 11.04 27.37 -18.72
CA ALA A 306 11.88 28.39 -18.10
C ALA A 306 11.04 29.56 -17.54
N PHE A 307 10.05 30.04 -18.28
CA PHE A 307 9.16 31.10 -17.82
C PHE A 307 8.34 30.65 -16.61
N VAL A 308 7.82 29.41 -16.64
CA VAL A 308 7.03 28.85 -15.53
C VAL A 308 7.90 28.64 -14.29
N GLN A 309 9.14 28.20 -14.46
CA GLN A 309 10.13 28.04 -13.38
C GLN A 309 10.44 29.39 -12.72
N ASP A 310 10.76 30.43 -13.50
CA ASP A 310 11.04 31.77 -12.97
C ASP A 310 9.86 32.31 -12.15
N CYS A 311 8.64 32.22 -12.71
CA CYS A 311 7.43 32.64 -12.01
C CYS A 311 7.19 31.82 -10.72
N THR A 312 7.50 30.52 -10.75
CA THR A 312 7.34 29.64 -9.60
C THR A 312 8.31 30.01 -8.49
N ASN A 313 9.59 30.24 -8.82
CA ASN A 313 10.62 30.66 -7.88
C ASN A 313 10.23 31.97 -7.17
N ASP A 314 9.78 32.98 -7.93
CA ASP A 314 9.30 34.25 -7.39
C ASP A 314 8.12 34.06 -6.41
N ILE A 315 7.18 33.18 -6.76
CA ILE A 315 6.01 32.89 -5.91
C ILE A 315 6.43 32.15 -4.64
N LEU A 316 7.30 31.14 -4.74
CA LEU A 316 7.80 30.38 -3.59
C LEU A 316 8.56 31.29 -2.62
N GLN A 317 9.41 32.19 -3.14
CA GLN A 317 10.14 33.16 -2.33
C GLN A 317 9.20 34.14 -1.60
N ASP A 318 8.18 34.70 -2.28
CA ASP A 318 7.21 35.59 -1.63
C ASP A 318 6.34 34.87 -0.57
N LEU A 319 6.10 33.57 -0.78
CA LEU A 319 5.41 32.69 0.18
C LEU A 319 6.34 32.16 1.28
N GLU A 320 7.63 32.50 1.28
CA GLU A 320 8.61 32.02 2.27
C GLU A 320 8.62 30.48 2.35
N ILE A 321 8.57 29.82 1.18
CA ILE A 321 8.72 28.37 1.03
C ILE A 321 10.18 28.05 0.79
N ASP A 322 10.73 27.15 1.60
CA ASP A 322 12.08 26.63 1.38
C ASP A 322 12.01 25.57 0.29
N TYR A 323 12.91 25.63 -0.69
CA TYR A 323 12.95 24.64 -1.76
C TYR A 323 14.36 24.34 -2.26
N SER A 324 14.53 23.16 -2.83
CA SER A 324 15.75 22.70 -3.49
C SER A 324 15.42 22.00 -4.80
N VAL A 325 16.29 22.15 -5.79
CA VAL A 325 16.19 21.44 -7.07
C VAL A 325 16.67 20.01 -6.86
N GLU A 326 15.81 19.02 -7.12
CA GLU A 326 16.17 17.59 -7.09
C GLU A 326 16.70 17.14 -8.46
N GLU A 327 16.04 17.59 -9.53
CA GLU A 327 16.38 17.28 -10.91
C GLU A 327 16.12 18.50 -11.79
N GLU A 328 17.02 18.78 -12.73
CA GLU A 328 16.87 19.87 -13.69
C GLU A 328 17.55 19.47 -15.00
N ASP A 329 16.74 19.25 -16.02
CA ASP A 329 17.18 19.08 -17.40
C ASP A 329 16.33 19.89 -18.37
N VAL A 330 16.53 19.68 -19.69
CA VAL A 330 15.85 20.45 -20.73
C VAL A 330 14.35 20.12 -20.83
N GLU A 331 13.91 18.97 -20.32
CA GLU A 331 12.55 18.46 -20.45
C GLU A 331 11.77 18.52 -19.13
N GLU A 332 12.44 18.41 -17.99
CA GLU A 332 11.84 18.31 -16.67
C GLU A 332 12.63 19.05 -15.58
N ILE A 333 11.91 19.63 -14.63
CA ILE A 333 12.46 20.29 -13.44
C ILE A 333 11.63 19.85 -12.23
N ILE A 334 12.32 19.30 -11.22
CA ILE A 334 11.72 18.78 -9.99
C ILE A 334 12.23 19.58 -8.80
N LEU A 335 11.29 20.15 -8.03
CA LEU A 335 11.59 20.90 -6.82
C LEU A 335 11.05 20.16 -5.58
N SER A 336 11.91 19.95 -4.59
CA SER A 336 11.51 19.59 -3.23
C SER A 336 11.17 20.87 -2.47
N CYS A 337 9.99 20.95 -1.85
CA CYS A 337 9.52 22.16 -1.18
C CYS A 337 9.03 21.88 0.25
N ASN A 338 9.31 22.79 1.17
CA ASN A 338 8.89 22.72 2.57
C ASN A 338 8.13 23.99 2.98
N ALA A 339 6.85 23.81 3.32
CA ALA A 339 5.99 24.86 3.84
C ALA A 339 6.04 24.87 5.38
N HIS A 340 6.94 25.65 5.97
CA HIS A 340 7.12 25.71 7.43
C HIS A 340 5.99 26.43 8.18
N LYS A 341 5.30 27.36 7.52
CA LYS A 341 4.23 28.18 8.11
C LYS A 341 3.23 28.64 7.05
N ASN A 342 2.02 28.96 7.48
CA ASN A 342 1.01 29.49 6.58
C ASN A 342 1.25 30.95 6.21
N THR A 343 1.58 31.19 4.95
CA THR A 343 1.74 32.53 4.35
C THR A 343 0.71 32.83 3.26
N TRP A 344 -0.03 31.82 2.77
CA TRP A 344 -0.93 31.92 1.63
C TRP A 344 -2.38 32.25 2.01
N SER A 345 -2.83 31.84 3.21
CA SER A 345 -4.22 32.01 3.60
C SER A 345 -4.63 33.49 3.68
N ARG A 346 -5.93 33.76 3.56
CA ARG A 346 -6.46 35.13 3.69
C ARG A 346 -6.13 35.70 5.08
N ALA A 347 -6.15 34.88 6.13
CA ALA A 347 -5.81 35.28 7.48
C ALA A 347 -4.32 35.66 7.58
N ALA A 348 -3.42 34.77 7.12
CA ALA A 348 -1.97 35.02 7.12
C ALA A 348 -1.59 36.29 6.36
N ARG A 349 -2.15 36.50 5.17
CA ARG A 349 -1.89 37.71 4.36
C ARG A 349 -2.41 39.00 5.02
N ARG A 350 -3.55 38.94 5.71
CA ARG A 350 -4.08 40.08 6.49
C ARG A 350 -3.17 40.39 7.68
N GLN A 351 -2.66 39.38 8.37
CA GLN A 351 -1.73 39.55 9.48
C GLN A 351 -0.39 40.14 9.01
N LYS A 352 0.22 39.64 7.93
CA LYS A 352 1.45 40.20 7.33
C LYS A 352 1.24 41.66 6.90
N LYS A 353 0.07 42.02 6.36
CA LYS A 353 -0.28 43.41 6.04
C LYS A 353 -0.43 44.28 7.29
N ARG A 354 -1.08 43.77 8.35
CA ARG A 354 -1.19 44.46 9.65
C ARG A 354 0.17 44.69 10.29
N GLN A 355 1.04 43.68 10.32
CA GLN A 355 2.41 43.80 10.85
C GLN A 355 3.27 44.79 10.04
N LYS A 356 3.10 44.85 8.70
CA LYS A 356 3.75 45.88 7.88
C LYS A 356 3.22 47.29 8.16
N LEU A 357 1.94 47.43 8.52
CA LEU A 357 1.30 48.70 8.87
C LEU A 357 1.55 49.12 10.33
N GLN A 358 1.76 48.16 11.25
CA GLN A 358 2.03 48.34 12.69
C GLN A 358 3.53 48.32 13.01
N LYS A 359 4.38 48.74 12.06
CA LYS A 359 5.80 49.04 12.38
C LYS A 359 5.97 50.31 13.26
N GLU A 360 4.87 50.89 13.74
CA GLU A 360 4.81 51.80 14.89
C GLU A 360 3.82 51.20 15.91
N ASP A 361 4.30 51.00 17.14
CA ASP A 361 3.66 50.46 18.34
C ASP A 361 3.39 48.95 18.47
N LEU A 362 4.10 48.38 19.45
CA LEU A 362 3.86 47.08 20.07
C LEU A 362 2.62 47.14 20.99
N THR A 363 1.74 46.14 20.91
CA THR A 363 1.38 45.25 22.04
C THR A 363 0.35 44.20 21.60
N ASP A 364 0.43 43.06 22.26
CA ASP A 364 -0.31 41.81 22.11
C ASP A 364 -1.79 41.86 21.68
N THR A 365 -2.23 40.79 21.00
CA THR A 365 -3.40 40.02 21.49
C THR A 365 -3.44 38.62 20.86
N ASN A 366 -3.64 37.64 21.74
CA ASN A 366 -3.94 36.24 21.46
C ASN A 366 -4.94 36.06 20.30
N THR A 367 -4.47 35.47 19.20
CA THR A 367 -5.34 34.75 18.26
C THR A 367 -5.01 33.28 18.36
N THR A 368 -6.00 32.48 18.74
CA THR A 368 -6.04 31.02 18.63
C THR A 368 -5.22 30.55 17.44
N THR A 369 -4.03 30.04 17.74
CA THR A 369 -3.18 29.32 16.80
C THR A 369 -3.95 28.06 16.42
N ASP A 370 -4.68 28.13 15.32
CA ASP A 370 -4.86 26.97 14.46
C ASP A 370 -3.43 26.50 14.17
N SER A 371 -2.96 25.47 14.89
CA SER A 371 -1.59 25.00 14.83
C SER A 371 -1.39 24.39 13.44
N GLN A 372 -1.05 25.23 12.47
CA GLN A 372 -0.93 24.79 11.09
C GLN A 372 0.41 24.12 10.92
N GLU A 373 0.36 22.80 10.90
CA GLU A 373 1.51 21.92 10.82
C GLU A 373 2.28 22.13 9.51
N PRO A 374 3.61 22.03 9.54
CA PRO A 374 4.42 22.08 8.34
C PRO A 374 4.10 20.91 7.42
N PHE A 375 4.25 21.11 6.11
CA PHE A 375 4.12 20.03 5.13
C PHE A 375 5.18 20.15 4.03
N VAL A 376 5.53 18.99 3.49
CA VAL A 376 6.49 18.82 2.39
C VAL A 376 5.72 18.44 1.14
N PHE A 377 6.12 19.02 0.01
CA PHE A 377 5.53 18.74 -1.29
C PHE A 377 6.59 18.80 -2.40
N ARG A 378 6.30 18.16 -3.51
CA ARG A 378 7.10 18.22 -4.73
C ARG A 378 6.40 19.07 -5.78
N LEU A 379 7.15 19.82 -6.57
CA LEU A 379 6.67 20.46 -7.80
C LEU A 379 7.40 19.87 -9.00
N ASP A 380 6.63 19.32 -9.94
CA ASP A 380 7.15 18.74 -11.18
C ASP A 380 6.72 19.65 -12.35
N LEU A 381 7.70 20.21 -13.05
CA LEU A 381 7.51 20.99 -14.26
C LEU A 381 8.02 20.17 -15.43
N SER A 382 7.18 19.88 -16.42
CA SER A 382 7.62 19.14 -17.61
C SER A 382 7.11 19.74 -18.90
N ASN A 383 7.93 19.64 -19.95
CA ASN A 383 7.59 20.16 -21.26
C ASN A 383 6.46 19.35 -21.91
N SER A 384 5.48 20.05 -22.48
CA SER A 384 4.56 19.43 -23.43
C SER A 384 5.30 18.95 -24.69
N ARG A 385 4.70 18.04 -25.45
CA ARG A 385 5.26 17.55 -26.72
C ARG A 385 5.63 18.65 -27.72
N SER A 386 4.91 19.77 -27.73
CA SER A 386 5.18 20.91 -28.61
C SER A 386 6.22 21.88 -28.05
N LYS A 387 6.69 21.68 -26.82
CA LYS A 387 7.61 22.55 -26.04
C LYS A 387 7.12 24.00 -25.87
N SER A 388 5.86 24.28 -26.22
CA SER A 388 5.22 25.60 -26.13
C SER A 388 4.31 25.75 -24.90
N SER A 389 4.25 24.72 -24.07
CA SER A 389 3.45 24.68 -22.84
C SER A 389 4.10 23.74 -21.83
N THR A 390 3.82 23.96 -20.55
CA THR A 390 4.40 23.23 -19.42
C THR A 390 3.28 22.55 -18.63
N TRP A 391 3.49 21.29 -18.29
CA TRP A 391 2.73 20.61 -17.26
C TRP A 391 3.28 21.01 -15.89
N TYR A 392 2.40 21.43 -15.00
CA TYR A 392 2.73 21.94 -13.67
C TYR A 392 1.99 21.08 -12.65
N GLN A 393 2.72 20.18 -12.01
CA GLN A 393 2.18 19.22 -11.06
C GLN A 393 2.68 19.54 -9.66
N ILE A 394 1.80 19.45 -8.68
CA ILE A 394 2.15 19.44 -7.26
C ILE A 394 1.82 18.07 -6.67
N VAL A 395 2.69 17.56 -5.80
CA VAL A 395 2.52 16.30 -5.09
C VAL A 395 2.72 16.51 -3.60
N TRP A 396 1.72 16.21 -2.77
CA TRP A 396 1.85 16.25 -1.31
C TRP A 396 2.62 15.04 -0.81
N LEU A 397 3.77 15.26 -0.16
CA LEU A 397 4.67 14.20 0.29
C LEU A 397 4.49 13.85 1.77
N SER A 398 4.41 14.85 2.64
CA SER A 398 4.30 14.61 4.08
C SER A 398 3.75 15.82 4.84
N GLY A 399 3.21 15.60 6.04
CA GLY A 399 2.85 16.63 7.03
C GLY A 399 1.61 17.43 6.68
N GLY A 400 1.13 18.27 7.60
CA GLY A 400 -0.07 19.09 7.38
C GLY A 400 -1.36 18.28 7.23
N ASN A 401 -2.43 18.95 6.80
CA ASN A 401 -3.71 18.30 6.52
C ASN A 401 -4.26 18.62 5.13
N LYS A 402 -5.25 17.84 4.70
CA LYS A 402 -5.84 17.94 3.36
C LYS A 402 -6.35 19.35 3.05
N GLN A 403 -7.07 19.98 3.98
CA GLN A 403 -7.65 21.31 3.78
C GLN A 403 -6.55 22.37 3.62
N GLN A 404 -5.49 22.26 4.41
CA GLN A 404 -4.33 23.13 4.35
C GLN A 404 -3.61 23.01 3.00
N PHE A 405 -3.33 21.78 2.55
CA PHE A 405 -2.66 21.51 1.28
C PHE A 405 -3.51 21.97 0.08
N GLU A 406 -4.80 21.64 0.04
CA GLU A 406 -5.71 22.11 -1.01
C GLU A 406 -5.81 23.63 -1.05
N GLY A 407 -5.83 24.28 0.12
CA GLY A 407 -5.81 25.73 0.23
C GLY A 407 -4.51 26.37 -0.27
N PHE A 408 -3.36 25.74 0.01
CA PHE A 408 -2.05 26.16 -0.51
C PHE A 408 -1.99 26.03 -2.02
N TRP A 409 -2.30 24.84 -2.54
CA TRP A 409 -2.32 24.58 -3.97
C TRP A 409 -3.25 25.53 -4.71
N SER A 410 -4.47 25.76 -4.22
CA SER A 410 -5.40 26.70 -4.84
C SER A 410 -4.82 28.13 -4.92
N HIS A 411 -4.01 28.53 -3.94
CA HIS A 411 -3.35 29.83 -3.96
C HIS A 411 -2.17 29.87 -4.94
N LEU A 412 -1.31 28.86 -4.90
CA LEU A 412 -0.15 28.72 -5.80
C LEU A 412 -0.59 28.67 -7.26
N LYS A 413 -1.55 27.79 -7.58
CA LYS A 413 -2.19 27.66 -8.89
C LYS A 413 -2.69 29.01 -9.40
N LYS A 414 -3.44 29.75 -8.59
CA LYS A 414 -3.97 31.05 -8.99
C LYS A 414 -2.86 32.03 -9.38
N ARG A 415 -1.77 32.09 -8.60
CA ARG A 415 -0.67 33.02 -8.86
C ARG A 415 0.10 32.65 -10.13
N VAL A 416 0.39 31.37 -10.35
CA VAL A 416 1.10 30.94 -11.56
C VAL A 416 0.24 31.11 -12.81
N GLU A 417 -1.08 30.87 -12.70
CA GLU A 417 -2.05 31.14 -13.77
C GLU A 417 -2.10 32.63 -14.15
N GLU A 418 -2.13 33.52 -13.16
CA GLU A 418 -2.10 34.98 -13.37
C GLU A 418 -0.82 35.42 -14.11
N GLN A 419 0.35 34.91 -13.71
CA GLN A 419 1.62 35.19 -14.41
C GLN A 419 1.64 34.62 -15.85
N CYS A 420 0.96 33.50 -16.08
CA CYS A 420 0.83 32.89 -17.41
C CYS A 420 -0.26 33.54 -18.29
N GLY A 421 -0.98 34.54 -17.79
CA GLY A 421 -2.06 35.23 -18.53
C GLY A 421 -3.39 34.48 -18.55
N ILE A 422 -3.61 33.50 -17.66
CA ILE A 422 -4.86 32.75 -17.55
C ILE A 422 -5.79 33.45 -16.54
N GLN A 423 -6.87 34.07 -17.03
CA GLN A 423 -7.81 34.82 -16.17
C GLN A 423 -9.02 34.01 -15.68
N ARG A 424 -9.42 32.94 -16.38
CA ARG A 424 -10.63 32.15 -16.06
C ARG A 424 -10.38 30.88 -15.23
N GLY A 425 -9.13 30.62 -14.83
CA GLY A 425 -8.72 29.43 -14.09
C GLY A 425 -8.85 28.15 -14.93
N THR A 426 -7.81 27.32 -14.93
CA THR A 426 -7.87 25.98 -15.55
C THR A 426 -8.64 25.01 -14.67
N SER A 427 -9.36 24.08 -15.31
CA SER A 427 -9.95 22.91 -14.66
C SER A 427 -8.87 21.88 -14.35
N PHE A 428 -8.99 21.18 -13.23
CA PHE A 428 -8.06 20.14 -12.82
C PHE A 428 -8.14 18.93 -13.76
N ASN A 429 -6.98 18.37 -14.13
CA ASN A 429 -6.89 16.94 -14.38
C ASN A 429 -6.76 16.27 -13.01
N LYS A 430 -7.68 15.37 -12.69
CA LYS A 430 -7.62 14.55 -11.47
C LYS A 430 -6.77 13.32 -11.72
#